data_AF-A0A8S9WHL8-F1
#
_entry.id   AF-A0A8S9WHL8-F1
#
_cell.length_a   1.000
_cell.length_b   1.000
_cell.length_c   1.000
_cell.angle_alpha   90.00
_cell.angle_beta   90.00
_cell.angle_gamma   90.00
#
_symmetry.space_group_name_H-M   'P 1'
#
loop_
_entity.id
_entity.type
_entity.pdbx_description
1 polymer ?
#
loop_
_entity_poly.entity_id
_entity_poly.type
_entity_poly.pdbx_seq_one_letter_code
_entity_poly.pdbx_strand_id
1 'polypeptide(L)'
;MLTHGKRKYGRLSERNVKYIVMHKIRDKSTRSIALEMQVSISTVKRVWAYLLTYHEYIPLKKRGRDEKVDLGEWKPIWSTQKRL
;
A
#
# COMPACT_ATOMS: atom_id res chain seq x y z
N MET A 1 -0.72 21.62 -26.12
CA MET A 1 -0.59 21.31 -24.68
C MET A 1 -0.82 19.82 -24.49
N LEU A 2 0.21 19.03 -24.18
CA LEU A 2 0.06 17.58 -24.01
C LEU A 2 -0.44 17.28 -22.59
N THR A 3 -1.73 16.98 -22.46
CA THR A 3 -2.30 16.41 -21.24
C THR A 3 -1.73 15.01 -21.04
N HIS A 4 -0.67 14.87 -20.23
CA HIS A 4 -0.26 13.56 -19.74
C HIS A 4 -1.37 13.02 -18.83
N GLY A 5 -2.27 12.22 -19.41
CA GLY A 5 -3.24 11.43 -18.64
C GLY A 5 -2.51 10.70 -17.51
N LYS A 6 -3.03 10.83 -16.28
CA LYS A 6 -2.42 10.26 -15.07
C LYS A 6 -2.09 8.79 -15.31
N ARG A 7 -0.83 8.47 -15.59
CA ARG A 7 -0.36 7.07 -15.63
C ARG A 7 -0.64 6.51 -14.24
N LYS A 8 -1.54 5.55 -14.15
CA LYS A 8 -1.82 4.83 -12.91
C LYS A 8 -0.58 4.00 -12.60
N TYR A 9 0.39 4.61 -11.91
CA TYR A 9 1.58 3.94 -11.43
C TYR A 9 1.15 2.61 -10.79
N GLY A 10 1.74 1.51 -11.26
CA GLY A 10 1.36 0.17 -10.81
C GLY A 10 1.35 0.07 -9.29
N ARG A 11 0.50 -0.80 -8.74
CA ARG A 11 0.39 -1.00 -7.29
C ARG A 11 1.76 -1.39 -6.72
N LEU A 12 2.17 -0.72 -5.64
CA LEU A 12 3.45 -0.97 -4.98
C LEU A 12 3.48 -2.42 -4.45
N SER A 13 4.45 -3.21 -4.90
CA SER A 13 4.68 -4.58 -4.45
C SER A 13 5.82 -4.64 -3.44
N GLU A 14 5.97 -5.76 -2.74
CA GLU A 14 7.05 -5.93 -1.76
C GLU A 14 8.42 -5.87 -2.42
N ARG A 15 8.54 -6.43 -3.62
CA ARG A 15 9.74 -6.33 -4.46
C ARG A 15 10.08 -4.87 -4.76
N ASN A 16 9.07 -4.04 -5.04
CA ASN A 16 9.27 -2.63 -5.31
C ASN A 16 9.76 -1.89 -4.05
N VAL A 17 9.16 -2.15 -2.89
CA VAL A 17 9.59 -1.58 -1.61
C VAL A 17 11.05 -1.94 -1.31
N LYS A 18 11.40 -3.23 -1.39
CA LYS A 18 12.78 -3.70 -1.19
C LYS A 18 13.76 -3.05 -2.15
N TYR A 19 13.38 -2.92 -3.43
CA TYR A 19 14.22 -2.26 -4.43
C TYR A 19 14.49 -0.80 -4.06
N ILE A 20 13.46 -0.03 -3.67
CA ILE A 20 13.60 1.37 -3.25
C ILE A 20 14.56 1.47 -2.07
N VAL A 21 14.35 0.66 -1.03
CA VAL A 21 15.15 0.69 0.20
C VAL A 21 16.62 0.36 -0.11
N MET A 22 16.88 -0.73 -0.83
CA MET A 22 18.24 -1.15 -1.18
C MET A 22 18.99 -0.07 -1.97
N HIS A 23 18.33 0.59 -2.92
CA HIS A 23 18.98 1.63 -3.71
C HIS A 23 19.13 2.95 -2.97
N LYS A 24 18.23 3.27 -2.03
CA LYS A 24 18.39 4.41 -1.12
C LYS A 24 19.58 4.22 -0.17
N ILE A 25 19.82 3.00 0.30
CA ILE A 25 21.01 2.66 1.11
C ILE A 25 22.30 2.83 0.28
N ARG A 26 22.27 2.53 -1.02
CA ARG A 26 23.38 2.75 -1.96
C ARG A 26 23.50 4.20 -2.46
N ASP A 27 22.91 5.14 -1.73
CA ASP A 27 22.88 6.58 -2.03
C ASP A 27 22.35 6.98 -3.42
N LYS A 28 21.46 6.15 -4.00
CA LYS A 28 20.84 6.48 -5.27
C LYS A 28 19.79 7.58 -5.10
N SER A 29 19.76 8.52 -6.05
CA SER A 29 18.80 9.62 -6.01
C SER A 29 17.36 9.13 -6.14
N THR A 30 16.43 9.80 -5.45
CA THR A 30 14.99 9.51 -5.52
C THR A 30 14.46 9.62 -6.96
N ARG A 31 15.00 10.56 -7.74
CA ARG A 31 14.58 10.79 -9.14
C ARG A 31 14.99 9.62 -10.04
N SER A 32 16.22 9.11 -9.86
CA SER A 32 16.72 7.95 -10.61
C SER A 32 15.89 6.70 -10.30
N ILE A 33 15.64 6.42 -9.02
CA ILE A 33 14.82 5.26 -8.59
C ILE A 33 13.40 5.36 -9.16
N ALA A 34 12.79 6.55 -9.11
CA ALA A 34 11.44 6.78 -9.62
C ALA A 34 11.34 6.54 -11.14
N LEU A 35 12.34 7.00 -11.90
CA LEU A 35 12.42 6.80 -13.35
C LEU A 35 12.59 5.32 -13.71
N GLU A 36 13.54 4.63 -13.08
CA GLU A 36 13.83 3.21 -13.36
C GLU A 36 12.65 2.29 -13.03
N MET A 37 11.99 2.52 -11.90
CA MET A 37 10.85 1.72 -11.47
C MET A 37 9.52 2.12 -12.11
N GLN A 38 9.50 3.22 -12.86
CA GLN A 38 8.28 3.87 -13.34
C GLN A 38 7.26 4.06 -12.22
N VAL A 39 7.67 4.68 -11.12
CA VAL A 39 6.79 5.07 -10.00
C VAL A 39 6.86 6.58 -9.78
N SER A 40 5.91 7.14 -9.02
CA SER A 40 5.98 8.55 -8.66
C SER A 40 7.15 8.82 -7.70
N ILE A 41 7.77 9.99 -7.82
CA ILE A 41 8.79 10.46 -6.84
C ILE A 41 8.23 10.44 -5.42
N SER A 42 6.95 10.82 -5.26
CA SER A 42 6.25 10.80 -3.97
C SER A 42 6.14 9.39 -3.38
N THR A 43 6.01 8.35 -4.21
CA THR A 43 6.01 6.96 -3.76
C THR A 43 7.35 6.59 -3.15
N VAL A 44 8.46 6.93 -3.81
CA VAL A 44 9.81 6.66 -3.31
C VAL A 44 10.05 7.42 -2.01
N LYS A 45 9.66 8.70 -1.93
CA LYS A 45 9.74 9.50 -0.70
C LYS A 45 8.93 8.89 0.44
N ARG A 46 7.68 8.47 0.19
CA ARG A 46 6.83 7.84 1.22
C ARG A 46 7.42 6.55 1.76
N VAL A 47 7.91 5.68 0.87
CA VAL A 47 8.55 4.41 1.29
C VAL A 47 9.78 4.69 2.15
N TRP A 48 10.64 5.61 1.71
CA TRP A 48 11.85 5.95 2.43
C TRP A 48 11.58 6.62 3.78
N ALA A 49 10.67 7.59 3.81
CA ALA A 49 10.27 8.26 5.05
C ALA A 49 9.67 7.26 6.06
N TYR A 50 8.80 6.36 5.61
CA TYR A 50 8.22 5.33 6.47
C TYR A 50 9.30 4.43 7.08
N LEU A 51 10.27 3.98 6.28
CA LEU A 51 11.39 3.18 6.77
C LEU A 51 12.21 3.94 7.82
N LEU A 52 12.49 5.23 7.60
CA LEU A 52 13.24 6.04 8.56
C LEU A 52 12.46 6.29 9.86
N THR A 53 11.14 6.42 9.80
CA THR A 53 10.30 6.71 10.97
C THR A 53 10.02 5.46 11.80
N TYR A 54 9.72 4.33 11.14
CA TYR A 54 9.23 3.13 11.82
C TYR A 54 10.26 1.99 11.83
N HIS A 55 11.39 2.12 11.13
CA HIS A 55 12.38 1.06 10.91
C HIS A 55 11.80 -0.23 10.29
N GLU A 56 10.62 -0.12 9.68
CA GLU A 56 9.86 -1.21 9.07
C GLU A 56 9.47 -0.90 7.62
N TYR A 57 9.16 -1.95 6.85
CA TYR A 57 8.64 -1.77 5.50
C TYR A 57 7.19 -1.27 5.52
N ILE A 58 6.86 -0.38 4.60
CA ILE A 58 5.48 0.12 4.48
C ILE A 58 4.50 -1.06 4.32
N PRO A 59 3.44 -1.13 5.13
CA PRO A 59 2.47 -2.22 5.03
C PRO A 59 1.76 -2.15 3.68
N LEU A 60 1.99 -3.17 2.85
CA LEU A 60 1.31 -3.30 1.57
C LEU A 60 0.00 -4.01 1.80
N LYS A 61 -1.13 -3.33 1.57
CA LYS A 61 -2.45 -3.96 1.60
C LYS A 61 -2.40 -5.15 0.64
N LYS A 62 -2.47 -6.38 1.14
CA LYS A 62 -2.58 -7.57 0.29
C LYS A 62 -3.90 -7.47 -0.48
N ARG A 63 -3.92 -7.91 -1.74
CA ARG A 63 -5.18 -8.06 -2.48
C ARG A 63 -5.86 -9.31 -1.92
N GLY A 64 -6.82 -9.11 -1.04
CA GLY A 64 -7.81 -10.10 -0.65
C GLY A 64 -9.17 -9.44 -0.78
N ARG A 65 -10.14 -10.17 -1.36
CA ARG A 65 -11.58 -9.94 -1.14
C ARG A 65 -11.78 -9.56 0.33
N ASP A 66 -12.73 -8.67 0.62
CA ASP A 66 -13.38 -8.77 1.93
C ASP A 66 -13.74 -10.25 2.06
N GLU A 67 -13.11 -10.98 2.97
CA GLU A 67 -13.60 -12.29 3.33
C GLU A 67 -15.06 -12.03 3.68
N LYS A 68 -15.99 -12.50 2.84
CA LYS A 68 -17.31 -12.80 3.33
C LYS A 68 -17.02 -13.86 4.38
N VAL A 69 -16.84 -13.41 5.60
CA VAL A 69 -17.04 -14.25 6.76
C VAL A 69 -18.49 -14.66 6.58
N ASP A 70 -18.72 -15.88 6.11
CA ASP A 70 -19.98 -16.58 6.37
C ASP A 70 -20.02 -16.79 7.88
N LEU A 71 -20.30 -15.69 8.59
CA LEU A 71 -20.86 -15.73 9.92
C LEU A 71 -22.24 -16.31 9.72
N GLY A 72 -22.32 -17.65 9.76
CA GLY A 72 -23.53 -18.33 10.15
C GLY A 72 -24.11 -17.57 11.35
N GLU A 73 -25.28 -16.99 11.13
CA GLU A 73 -26.10 -16.24 12.08
C GLU A 73 -25.35 -15.28 13.02
N TRP A 74 -24.99 -14.09 12.54
CA TRP A 74 -24.88 -12.94 13.45
C TRP A 74 -26.30 -12.42 13.77
N LYS A 75 -26.92 -12.94 14.83
CA LYS A 75 -28.10 -12.31 15.43
C LYS A 75 -27.63 -11.27 16.44
N PRO A 76 -27.97 -9.98 16.28
CA PRO A 76 -27.65 -8.99 17.29
C PRO A 76 -28.42 -9.28 18.59
N ILE A 77 -27.77 -9.03 19.72
CA ILE A 77 -28.21 -9.41 21.09
C ILE A 77 -29.56 -8.76 21.48
N TRP A 78 -29.99 -7.71 20.79
CA TRP A 78 -31.30 -7.06 21.01
C TRP A 78 -32.49 -7.76 20.32
N SER A 79 -32.25 -8.83 19.54
CA SER A 79 -33.31 -9.53 18.81
C SER A 79 -34.12 -10.54 19.66
N THR A 80 -33.76 -10.74 20.94
CA THR A 80 -34.44 -11.71 21.83
C THR A 80 -35.41 -11.05 22.82
N GLN A 81 -36.13 -10.01 22.40
CA GLN A 81 -37.11 -9.37 23.29
C GLN A 81 -38.37 -8.95 22.53
N LYS A 82 -39.18 -9.95 22.15
CA LYS A 82 -40.64 -9.84 22.04
C LYS A 82 -41.26 -11.21 21.76
N ARG A 83 -41.81 -11.82 22.81
CA ARG A 83 -43.11 -12.48 22.79
C ARG A 83 -43.63 -12.47 24.22
N LEU A 84 -44.59 -11.58 24.44
CA LEU A 84 -45.66 -11.76 25.42
C LEU A 84 -46.50 -12.97 24.99
#